data_AF-A0A1H9WRY5-F1
#
_entry.id   AF-A0A1H9WRY5-F1
#
_cell.length_a   1.000
_cell.length_b   1.000
_cell.length_c   1.000
_cell.angle_alpha   90.00
_cell.angle_beta   90.00
_cell.angle_gamma   90.00
#
_symmetry.space_group_name_H-M   'P 1'
#
loop_
_entity.id
_entity.type
_entity.pdbx_description
1 polymer ?
#
loop_
_entity_poly.entity_id
_entity_poly.type
_entity_poly.pdbx_seq_one_letter_code
_entity_poly.pdbx_strand_id
1 'polypeptide(L)'
;MRTLSELHAEGGEARIFANMFVTPLHGGDWGTAKDHWTRTVEHVANNVKELEAMPVAEAARTAENLARSLCSNLATVGRCWACAYALR
;
A
#
# COMPACT_ATOMS: atom_id res chain seq x y z
N MET A 1 -5.31 1.70 -9.70
CA MET A 1 -4.87 1.20 -8.39
C MET A 1 -6.09 0.70 -7.65
N ARG A 2 -5.99 -0.47 -7.03
CA ARG A 2 -7.01 -1.04 -6.16
C ARG A 2 -6.92 -0.42 -4.76
N THR A 3 -8.07 -0.11 -4.18
CA THR A 3 -8.24 0.24 -2.78
C THR A 3 -7.96 -0.96 -1.87
N LEU A 4 -7.70 -0.70 -0.59
CA LEU A 4 -7.48 -1.77 0.38
C LEU A 4 -8.70 -2.69 0.55
N SER A 5 -9.92 -2.17 0.35
CA SER A 5 -11.15 -2.97 0.36
C SER A 5 -11.26 -3.88 -0.86
N GLU A 6 -10.86 -3.41 -2.04
CA GLU A 6 -10.84 -4.24 -3.25
C GLU A 6 -9.82 -5.38 -3.12
N LEU A 7 -8.63 -5.09 -2.57
CA LEU A 7 -7.64 -6.13 -2.25
C LEU A 7 -8.17 -7.18 -1.26
N HIS A 8 -8.90 -6.74 -0.24
CA HIS A 8 -9.54 -7.66 0.70
C HIS A 8 -10.63 -8.52 0.04
N ALA A 9 -11.45 -7.92 -0.83
CA ALA A 9 -12.52 -8.61 -1.54
C ALA A 9 -11.99 -9.65 -2.52
N GLU A 10 -10.91 -9.35 -3.25
CA GLU A 10 -10.25 -10.22 -4.23
C GLU A 10 -9.85 -11.59 -3.66
N GLY A 11 -9.47 -11.66 -2.37
CA GLY A 11 -9.10 -12.92 -1.73
C GLY A 11 -7.62 -13.28 -1.89
N GLY A 12 -7.27 -14.53 -1.54
CA GLY A 12 -5.91 -15.05 -1.63
C GLY A 12 -4.86 -14.15 -0.95
N GLU A 13 -3.72 -13.97 -1.63
CA GLU A 13 -2.62 -13.13 -1.16
C GLU A 13 -3.00 -11.65 -0.98
N ALA A 14 -3.95 -11.14 -1.77
CA ALA A 14 -4.42 -9.76 -1.63
C ALA A 14 -5.17 -9.55 -0.32
N ARG A 15 -5.99 -10.55 0.10
CA ARG A 15 -6.66 -10.53 1.39
C ARG A 15 -5.71 -10.72 2.56
N ILE A 16 -4.72 -11.61 2.42
CA ILE A 16 -3.68 -11.81 3.45
C ILE A 16 -2.94 -10.49 3.69
N PHE A 17 -2.52 -9.83 2.60
CA PHE A 17 -1.92 -8.49 2.68
C PHE A 17 -2.85 -7.50 3.37
N ALA A 18 -4.12 -7.40 2.96
CA ALA A 18 -5.05 -6.43 3.55
C ALA A 18 -5.24 -6.67 5.06
N ASN A 19 -5.38 -7.93 5.49
CA ASN A 19 -5.54 -8.28 6.90
C ASN A 19 -4.29 -7.98 7.73
N MET A 20 -3.11 -8.31 7.18
CA MET A 20 -1.82 -7.94 7.78
C MET A 20 -1.68 -6.42 7.86
N PHE A 21 -2.09 -5.71 6.82
CA PHE A 21 -1.92 -4.26 6.80
C PHE A 21 -2.86 -3.59 7.79
N VAL A 22 -4.07 -4.10 8.02
CA VAL A 22 -5.05 -3.46 8.91
C VAL A 22 -4.86 -3.85 10.37
N THR A 23 -4.79 -5.15 10.67
CA THR A 23 -4.92 -5.61 12.07
C THR A 23 -3.67 -5.32 12.91
N PRO A 24 -2.48 -5.86 12.60
CA PRO A 24 -1.29 -5.63 13.43
C PRO A 24 -0.73 -4.20 13.31
N LEU A 25 -0.89 -3.51 12.16
CA LEU A 25 -0.30 -2.17 11.98
C LEU A 25 -1.22 -1.01 12.33
N HIS A 26 -2.54 -1.20 12.21
CA HIS A 26 -3.53 -0.14 12.45
C HIS A 26 -4.59 -0.55 13.48
N GLY A 27 -4.36 -1.62 14.25
CA GLY A 27 -5.24 -2.05 15.33
C GLY A 27 -6.65 -2.46 14.88
N GLY A 28 -6.82 -2.81 13.60
CA GLY A 28 -8.15 -3.07 13.03
C GLY A 28 -8.84 -1.86 12.43
N ASP A 29 -8.25 -0.66 12.50
CA ASP A 29 -8.82 0.56 11.92
C ASP A 29 -8.68 0.57 10.40
N TRP A 30 -9.75 0.13 9.73
CA TRP A 30 -9.86 0.14 8.28
C TRP A 30 -9.87 1.54 7.67
N GLY A 31 -10.35 2.56 8.39
CA GLY A 31 -10.39 3.93 7.87
C GLY A 31 -8.97 4.47 7.71
N THR A 32 -8.20 4.42 8.80
CA THR A 32 -6.78 4.82 8.82
C THR A 32 -5.95 3.96 7.86
N ALA A 33 -6.14 2.64 7.85
CA ALA A 33 -5.40 1.76 6.95
C ALA A 33 -5.66 2.06 5.46
N LYS A 34 -6.90 2.42 5.08
CA LYS A 34 -7.23 2.81 3.70
C LYS A 34 -6.55 4.10 3.29
N ASP A 35 -6.58 5.12 4.15
CA ASP A 35 -5.86 6.38 3.90
C ASP A 35 -4.36 6.12 3.71
N HIS A 36 -3.76 5.39 4.64
CA HIS A 36 -2.34 5.06 4.62
C HIS A 36 -1.94 4.24 3.39
N TRP A 37 -2.78 3.31 2.96
CA TRP A 37 -2.59 2.56 1.73
C TRP A 37 -2.54 3.49 0.51
N THR A 38 -3.55 4.33 0.33
CA THR A 38 -3.62 5.29 -0.79
C THR A 38 -2.39 6.18 -0.84
N ARG A 39 -2.02 6.78 0.30
CA ARG A 39 -0.86 7.67 0.41
C ARG A 39 0.45 6.96 0.11
N THR A 40 0.59 5.71 0.52
CA THR A 40 1.80 4.92 0.23
C THR A 40 1.91 4.63 -1.26
N VAL A 41 0.81 4.26 -1.92
CA VAL A 41 0.83 4.01 -3.38
C VAL A 41 1.08 5.30 -4.14
N GLU A 42 0.45 6.41 -3.77
CA GLU A 42 0.71 7.73 -4.37
C GLU A 42 2.16 8.17 -4.19
N HIS A 43 2.72 7.96 -2.99
CA HIS A 43 4.13 8.23 -2.75
C HIS A 43 5.03 7.43 -3.70
N VAL A 44 4.81 6.12 -3.82
CA VAL A 44 5.57 5.26 -4.73
C VAL A 44 5.38 5.70 -6.18
N ALA A 45 4.14 5.96 -6.61
CA ALA A 45 3.82 6.39 -7.96
C ALA A 45 4.54 7.69 -8.35
N ASN A 46 4.66 8.64 -7.42
CA ASN A 46 5.23 9.96 -7.65
C ASN A 46 6.76 10.03 -7.44
N ASN A 47 7.39 9.01 -6.86
CA ASN A 47 8.82 9.08 -6.48
C ASN A 47 9.69 7.99 -7.12
N VAL A 48 9.10 7.01 -7.81
CA VAL A 48 9.86 5.99 -8.56
C VAL A 48 9.98 6.44 -10.02
N LYS A 49 11.17 6.92 -10.39
CA LYS A 49 11.46 7.47 -11.73
C LYS A 49 11.18 6.50 -12.86
N GLU A 50 11.40 5.21 -12.63
CA GLU A 50 11.16 4.15 -13.61
C GLU A 50 9.70 4.07 -14.06
N LEU A 51 8.76 4.56 -13.24
CA LEU A 51 7.33 4.59 -13.58
C LEU A 51 6.99 5.70 -14.59
N GLU A 52 7.78 6.77 -14.67
CA GLU A 52 7.52 7.91 -15.57
C GLU A 52 7.62 7.52 -17.05
N ALA A 53 8.43 6.50 -17.35
CA ALA A 53 8.61 5.98 -18.70
C ALA A 53 7.57 4.90 -19.08
N MET A 54 6.71 4.48 -18.15
CA MET A 54 5.73 3.42 -18.37
C MET A 54 4.38 3.98 -18.86
N PRO A 55 3.60 3.19 -19.62
CA PRO A 55 2.20 3.50 -19.86
C PRO A 55 1.42 3.64 -18.55
N VAL A 56 0.48 4.58 -18.46
CA VAL A 56 -0.26 4.92 -17.24
C VAL A 56 -0.84 3.70 -16.52
N ALA A 57 -1.47 2.78 -17.27
CA ALA A 57 -2.05 1.57 -16.70
C ALA A 57 -1.00 0.61 -16.11
N GLU A 58 0.17 0.52 -16.73
CA GLU A 58 1.29 -0.28 -16.25
C GLU A 58 1.96 0.37 -15.05
N ALA A 59 2.25 1.67 -15.13
CA ALA A 59 2.78 2.46 -14.03
C ALA A 59 1.93 2.31 -12.76
N ALA A 60 0.60 2.40 -12.89
CA ALA A 60 -0.33 2.26 -11.77
C ALA A 60 -0.29 0.86 -11.12
N ARG A 61 -0.18 -0.21 -11.92
CA ARG A 61 -0.03 -1.58 -11.39
C ARG A 61 1.34 -1.78 -10.73
N THR A 62 2.39 -1.27 -11.34
CA THR A 62 3.76 -1.39 -10.82
C THR A 62 3.91 -0.62 -9.51
N ALA A 63 3.37 0.60 -9.43
CA ALA A 63 3.32 1.38 -8.20
C ALA A 63 2.61 0.62 -7.07
N GLU A 64 1.47 0.00 -7.37
CA GLU A 64 0.72 -0.80 -6.40
C GLU A 64 1.54 -1.99 -5.89
N ASN A 65 2.21 -2.73 -6.78
CA ASN A 65 3.03 -3.88 -6.41
C ASN A 65 4.26 -3.48 -5.57
N LEU A 66 4.90 -2.37 -5.93
CA LEU A 66 6.02 -1.80 -5.17
C LEU A 66 5.55 -1.32 -3.79
N ALA A 67 4.40 -0.65 -3.72
CA ALA A 67 3.80 -0.24 -2.45
C ALA A 67 3.44 -1.43 -1.56
N ARG A 68 2.86 -2.51 -2.12
CA ARG A 68 2.63 -3.76 -1.38
C ARG A 68 3.93 -4.34 -0.82
N SER A 69 4.98 -4.38 -1.63
CA SER A 69 6.30 -4.86 -1.20
C SER A 69 6.88 -4.02 -0.07
N LEU A 70 6.80 -2.68 -0.20
CA LEU A 70 7.22 -1.75 0.85
C LEU A 70 6.45 -1.97 2.15
N CYS A 71 5.12 -2.03 2.08
CA CYS A 71 4.27 -2.24 3.24
C CYS A 71 4.54 -3.60 3.91
N SER A 72 4.68 -4.68 3.13
CA SER A 72 5.01 -6.01 3.66
C SER A 72 6.36 -6.03 4.34
N ASN A 73 7.38 -5.38 3.75
CA ASN A 73 8.71 -5.29 4.37
C ASN A 73 8.67 -4.50 5.68
N LEU A 74 8.01 -3.34 5.71
CA LEU A 74 7.87 -2.55 6.93
C LEU A 74 7.04 -3.25 8.01
N ALA A 75 6.08 -4.09 7.61
CA ALA A 75 5.28 -4.87 8.53
C ALA A 75 6.12 -5.87 9.34
N THR A 76 7.20 -6.40 8.77
CA THR A 76 8.13 -7.30 9.49
C THR A 76 8.78 -6.64 10.70
N VAL A 77 8.84 -5.30 10.72
CA VAL A 77 9.35 -4.50 11.84
C VAL A 77 8.25 -3.70 12.54
N GLY A 78 6.98 -4.07 12.33
CA GLY A 78 5.82 -3.45 12.98
C GLY A 78 5.58 -2.00 12.58
N ARG A 79 5.94 -1.60 11.35
CA ARG A 79 5.81 -0.21 10.88
C ARG A 79 4.91 -0.10 9.65
N CYS A 80 4.27 1.05 9.54
CA CYS A 80 3.61 1.54 8.33
C CYS A 80 4.32 2.81 7.88
N TRP A 81 4.60 2.94 6.57
CA TRP A 81 5.27 4.12 6.02
C TRP A 81 4.48 5.39 6.33
N ALA A 82 3.17 5.37 6.11
CA ALA A 82 2.33 6.55 6.30
C ALA A 82 2.23 6.95 7.79
N CYS A 83 2.13 5.98 8.71
CA CYS A 83 2.18 6.26 10.16
C CYS A 83 3.48 6.98 10.57
N ALA A 84 4.61 6.58 9.98
CA ALA A 84 5.92 7.04 10.40
C ALA A 84 6.37 8.33 9.70
N TYR A 85 5.94 8.55 8.46
CA TYR A 85 6.55 9.55 7.58
C TYR A 85 5.58 10.44 6.82
N ALA A 86 4.26 10.14 6.83
CA ALA A 86 3.29 10.96 6.10
C ALA A 86 2.79 12.17 6.91
N LEU A 87 3.48 12.59 7.97
CA LEU A 87 3.26 13.89 8.61
C LEU A 87 4.31 14.90 8.10
N ARG A 88 4.18 15.32 6.84
CA ARG A 88 4.73 16.59 6.32
C ARG A 88 3.85 17.13 5.21
#